data_AF-A0A843HYM4-F1
#
_entry.id   AF-A0A843HYM4-F1
#
_cell.length_a   1.000
_cell.length_b   1.000
_cell.length_c   1.000
_cell.angle_alpha   90.00
_cell.angle_beta   90.00
_cell.angle_gamma   90.00
#
_symmetry.space_group_name_H-M   'P 1'
#
loop_
_entity.id
_entity.type
_entity.pdbx_description
1 polymer ?
#
loop_
_entity_poly.entity_id
_entity_poly.type
_entity_poly.pdbx_seq_one_letter_code
_entity_poly.pdbx_strand_id
1 'polypeptide(L)'
;MIVDNHNPSSFYIGSSVSLGRRLVEYLSIISGERSPRTPFERALHNTTPDPWTIIVLAYVPAHLVLVEEQLAICTFLPTLNVNFTVRLNYWLSGFNTLEAITLATEYRGSFIIGSINYIRFTHLIDSFNSIASIRKVEGDSVKGTNIGQPVFVYDFLTGSIMSIYSSVNYAISALKVSQDTIYLSAGSQFVHTQPNRLQIIISSPTQL
;
A
#
# COMPACT_ATOMS: atom_id res chain seq x y z
N MET A 1 -9.54 12.37 0.89
CA MET A 1 -10.52 12.06 1.95
C MET A 1 -11.89 11.91 1.31
N ILE A 2 -12.67 10.93 1.74
CA ILE A 2 -14.04 10.68 1.28
C ILE A 2 -14.93 10.67 2.50
N VAL A 3 -15.97 11.51 2.51
CA VAL A 3 -16.86 11.76 3.65
C VAL A 3 -18.29 11.43 3.24
N ASP A 4 -19.01 10.71 4.10
CA ASP A 4 -20.45 10.55 3.97
C ASP A 4 -21.16 11.83 4.44
N ASN A 5 -21.90 12.49 3.56
CA ASN A 5 -22.66 13.71 3.83
C ASN A 5 -23.77 13.49 4.86
N HIS A 6 -24.31 12.27 4.98
CA HIS A 6 -25.34 11.93 5.96
C HIS A 6 -24.75 11.61 7.33
N ASN A 7 -23.50 11.12 7.35
CA ASN A 7 -22.77 10.87 8.58
C ASN A 7 -21.31 11.35 8.44
N PRO A 8 -21.02 12.64 8.66
CA PRO A 8 -19.68 13.19 8.46
C PRO A 8 -18.60 12.58 9.37
N SER A 9 -18.99 11.90 10.46
CA SER A 9 -18.07 11.13 11.30
C SER A 9 -17.60 9.82 10.65
N SER A 10 -18.29 9.38 9.60
CA SER A 10 -17.96 8.24 8.76
C SER A 10 -17.15 8.72 7.55
N PHE A 11 -15.82 8.61 7.64
CA PHE A 11 -14.96 9.05 6.56
C PHE A 11 -13.71 8.18 6.41
N TYR A 12 -13.16 8.23 5.19
CA TYR A 12 -12.00 7.48 4.75
C TYR A 12 -10.92 8.44 4.25
N ILE A 13 -9.67 8.15 4.60
CA ILE A 13 -8.50 8.79 4.02
C ILE A 13 -7.72 7.73 3.27
N GLY A 14 -7.46 8.01 2.00
CA GLY A 14 -6.58 7.21 1.18
C GLY A 14 -5.85 8.10 0.21
N SER A 15 -4.81 7.54 -0.38
CA SER A 15 -3.95 8.19 -1.32
C SER A 15 -3.86 7.43 -2.64
N SER A 16 -3.47 8.14 -3.68
CA SER A 16 -3.28 7.58 -5.01
C SER A 16 -2.28 8.42 -5.79
N VAL A 17 -1.45 7.75 -6.57
CA VAL A 17 -0.60 8.40 -7.59
C VAL A 17 -1.41 8.86 -8.81
N SER A 18 -2.64 8.36 -8.96
CA SER A 18 -3.60 8.80 -9.98
C SER A 18 -4.99 8.90 -9.36
N LEU A 19 -5.42 10.12 -9.06
CA LEU A 19 -6.74 10.37 -8.48
C LEU A 19 -7.85 9.91 -9.42
N GLY A 20 -7.77 10.24 -10.72
CA GLY A 20 -8.77 9.86 -11.72
C GLY A 20 -9.01 8.35 -11.79
N ARG A 21 -7.94 7.55 -11.84
CA ARG A 21 -8.07 6.08 -11.81
C ARG A 21 -8.75 5.59 -10.52
N ARG A 22 -8.37 6.16 -9.38
CA ARG A 22 -8.96 5.77 -8.09
C ARG A 22 -10.45 6.12 -8.01
N LEU A 23 -10.86 7.25 -8.60
CA LEU A 23 -12.28 7.61 -8.68
C LEU A 23 -13.08 6.65 -9.56
N VAL A 24 -12.52 6.23 -10.71
CA VAL A 24 -13.14 5.20 -11.55
C VAL A 24 -13.29 3.87 -10.79
N GLU A 25 -12.28 3.47 -10.02
CA GLU A 25 -12.36 2.28 -9.16
C GLU A 25 -13.50 2.40 -8.15
N TYR A 26 -13.68 3.55 -7.50
CA TYR A 26 -14.79 3.77 -6.57
C TYR A 26 -16.15 3.75 -7.26
N LEU A 27 -16.27 4.34 -8.46
CA LEU A 27 -17.50 4.27 -9.25
C LEU A 27 -17.88 2.83 -9.59
N SER A 28 -16.91 1.97 -9.95
CA SER A 28 -17.18 0.54 -10.22
C SER A 28 -17.67 -0.24 -9.00
N ILE A 29 -17.32 0.21 -7.79
CA ILE A 29 -17.77 -0.41 -6.53
C ILE A 29 -19.17 0.08 -6.19
N ILE A 30 -19.44 1.37 -6.42
CA ILE A 30 -20.76 1.98 -6.25
C ILE A 30 -21.77 1.33 -7.21
N SER A 31 -21.39 1.10 -8.48
CA SER A 31 -22.26 0.47 -9.49
C SER A 31 -22.45 -1.04 -9.32
N GLY A 32 -21.72 -1.66 -8.38
CA GLY A 32 -21.75 -3.11 -8.15
C GLY A 32 -21.00 -3.95 -9.20
N GLU A 33 -20.29 -3.32 -10.14
CA GLU A 33 -19.44 -4.01 -11.12
C GLU A 33 -18.24 -4.71 -10.48
N ARG A 34 -17.79 -4.21 -9.32
CA ARG A 34 -16.66 -4.76 -8.58
C ARG A 34 -17.04 -5.08 -7.13
N SER A 35 -16.75 -6.31 -6.70
CA SER A 35 -16.93 -6.73 -5.31
C SER A 35 -16.05 -5.93 -4.33
N PRO A 36 -16.60 -5.50 -3.18
CA PRO A 36 -15.85 -4.76 -2.18
C PRO A 36 -14.92 -5.68 -1.38
N ARG A 37 -13.71 -5.21 -1.08
CA ARG A 37 -12.66 -5.96 -0.35
C ARG A 37 -12.36 -5.34 1.01
N THR A 38 -12.38 -4.02 1.11
CA THR A 38 -12.11 -3.30 2.37
C THR A 38 -13.40 -2.86 3.08
N PRO A 39 -13.35 -2.55 4.39
CA PRO A 39 -14.49 -1.99 5.11
C PRO A 39 -15.02 -0.69 4.47
N PHE A 40 -14.12 0.18 4.00
CA PHE A 40 -14.49 1.37 3.25
C PHE A 40 -15.21 1.03 1.94
N GLU A 41 -14.67 0.10 1.15
CA GLU A 41 -15.33 -0.33 -0.09
C GLU A 41 -16.70 -0.97 0.19
N ARG A 42 -16.88 -1.67 1.31
CA ARG A 42 -18.19 -2.19 1.73
C ARG A 42 -19.17 -1.08 2.12
N ALA A 43 -18.68 0.02 2.70
CA ALA A 43 -19.50 1.19 3.00
C ALA A 43 -19.92 1.92 1.71
N LEU A 44 -19.08 1.93 0.67
CA LEU A 44 -19.41 2.48 -0.65
C LEU A 44 -20.35 1.59 -1.47
N HIS A 45 -20.25 0.27 -1.32
CA HIS A 45 -20.92 -0.69 -2.19
C HIS A 45 -22.44 -0.54 -2.14
N ASN A 46 -23.08 -0.52 -3.32
CA ASN A 46 -24.52 -0.33 -3.48
C ASN A 46 -25.08 0.97 -2.87
N THR A 47 -24.25 1.99 -2.67
CA THR A 47 -24.72 3.35 -2.37
C THR A 47 -24.95 4.13 -3.67
N THR A 48 -25.50 5.34 -3.60
CA THR A 48 -25.45 6.30 -4.71
C THR A 48 -24.20 7.19 -4.60
N PRO A 49 -23.74 7.88 -5.67
CA PRO A 49 -22.62 8.81 -5.57
C PRO A 49 -22.92 10.06 -4.71
N ASP A 50 -24.15 10.59 -4.77
CA ASP A 50 -24.60 11.81 -4.07
C ASP A 50 -24.28 11.91 -2.56
N PRO A 51 -24.37 10.85 -1.74
CA PRO A 51 -23.96 10.90 -0.35
C PRO A 51 -22.48 11.18 -0.12
N TRP A 52 -21.59 11.07 -1.12
CA TRP A 52 -20.14 11.09 -0.88
C TRP A 52 -19.47 12.38 -1.36
N THR A 53 -18.79 13.05 -0.44
CA THR A 53 -17.94 14.21 -0.75
C THR A 53 -16.47 13.82 -0.78
N ILE A 54 -15.77 14.22 -1.85
CA ILE A 54 -14.32 14.04 -1.98
C ILE A 54 -13.62 15.34 -1.59
N ILE A 55 -12.71 15.26 -0.62
CA ILE A 55 -11.85 16.36 -0.20
C ILE A 55 -10.41 15.98 -0.50
N VAL A 56 -9.74 16.78 -1.32
CA VAL A 56 -8.31 16.63 -1.62
C VAL A 56 -7.51 17.32 -0.50
N LEU A 57 -6.75 16.53 0.26
CA LEU A 57 -5.99 17.04 1.41
C LEU A 57 -4.64 17.63 0.98
N ALA A 58 -3.98 17.03 0.00
CA ALA A 58 -2.67 17.47 -0.48
C ALA A 58 -2.39 16.95 -1.89
N TYR A 59 -1.55 17.70 -2.62
CA TYR A 59 -0.86 17.24 -3.83
C TYR A 59 0.63 17.16 -3.51
N VAL A 60 1.17 15.96 -3.49
CA VAL A 60 2.58 15.71 -3.15
C VAL A 60 3.25 14.82 -4.19
N PRO A 61 4.59 14.87 -4.33
CA PRO A 61 5.33 13.94 -5.14
C PRO A 61 4.96 12.49 -4.81
N ALA A 62 4.89 11.63 -5.84
CA ALA A 62 4.40 10.25 -5.74
C ALA A 62 5.09 9.44 -4.64
N HIS A 63 6.37 9.71 -4.34
CA HIS A 63 7.11 9.01 -3.30
C HIS A 63 6.79 9.43 -1.87
N LEU A 64 6.18 10.61 -1.67
CA LEU A 64 5.76 11.10 -0.36
C LEU A 64 4.29 10.79 -0.04
N VAL A 65 3.51 10.41 -1.06
CA VAL A 65 2.06 10.17 -0.98
C VAL A 65 1.67 9.26 0.19
N LEU A 66 2.41 8.17 0.44
CA LEU A 66 2.10 7.27 1.55
C LEU A 66 2.43 7.88 2.92
N VAL A 67 3.53 8.64 3.03
CA VAL A 67 3.94 9.30 4.29
C VAL A 67 2.86 10.30 4.71
N GLU A 68 2.39 11.10 3.76
CA GLU A 68 1.30 12.07 3.95
C GLU A 68 -0.04 11.40 4.27
N GLU A 69 -0.37 10.28 3.60
CA GLU A 69 -1.56 9.50 3.94
C GLU A 69 -1.53 9.05 5.41
N GLN A 70 -0.38 8.53 5.87
CA GLN A 70 -0.25 8.06 7.24
C GLN A 70 -0.35 9.22 8.23
N LEU A 71 0.23 10.39 7.95
CA LEU A 71 0.08 11.56 8.82
C LEU A 71 -1.38 11.98 8.91
N ALA A 72 -2.07 12.08 7.77
CA ALA A 72 -3.47 12.46 7.73
C ALA A 72 -4.36 11.47 8.50
N ILE A 73 -4.12 10.15 8.37
CA ILE A 73 -4.82 9.13 9.17
C ILE A 73 -4.56 9.32 10.66
N CYS A 74 -3.30 9.55 11.07
CA CYS A 74 -2.94 9.78 12.47
C CYS A 74 -3.56 11.06 13.05
N THR A 75 -3.76 12.09 12.22
CA THR A 75 -4.26 13.40 12.62
C THR A 75 -5.79 13.41 12.71
N PHE A 76 -6.46 12.90 11.68
CA PHE A 76 -7.92 12.99 11.56
C PHE A 76 -8.65 11.77 12.15
N LEU A 77 -7.98 10.63 12.31
CA LEU A 77 -8.55 9.39 12.86
C LEU A 77 -9.81 8.91 12.10
N PRO A 78 -9.71 8.67 10.78
CA PRO A 78 -10.85 8.22 9.96
C PRO A 78 -11.42 6.89 10.44
N THR A 79 -12.75 6.84 10.55
CA THR A 79 -13.50 5.67 11.05
C THR A 79 -13.58 4.52 10.04
N LEU A 80 -13.42 4.80 8.75
CA LEU A 80 -13.46 3.77 7.69
C LEU A 80 -12.09 3.17 7.35
N ASN A 81 -11.00 3.70 7.91
CA ASN A 81 -9.66 3.12 7.82
C ASN A 81 -9.44 2.08 8.93
N VAL A 82 -10.04 0.90 8.81
CA VAL A 82 -10.02 -0.12 9.87
C VAL A 82 -8.70 -0.89 9.92
N ASN A 83 -8.01 -1.02 8.78
CA ASN A 83 -6.71 -1.68 8.73
C ASN A 83 -5.59 -0.63 8.69
N PHE A 84 -4.81 -0.61 9.75
CA PHE A 84 -3.69 0.30 9.94
C PHE A 84 -2.35 -0.28 9.48
N THR A 85 -2.35 -1.48 8.92
CA THR A 85 -1.14 -2.11 8.40
C THR A 85 -0.67 -1.35 7.17
N VAL A 86 0.48 -0.69 7.30
CA VAL A 86 1.13 0.05 6.23
C VAL A 86 1.90 -0.93 5.37
N ARG A 87 1.63 -0.98 4.06
CA ARG A 87 2.34 -1.85 3.12
C ARG A 87 2.75 -1.06 1.88
N LEU A 88 4.03 -1.17 1.53
CA LEU A 88 4.59 -0.51 0.37
C LEU A 88 4.45 -1.41 -0.85
N ASN A 89 3.42 -1.19 -1.66
CA ASN A 89 3.15 -1.95 -2.87
C ASN A 89 3.51 -1.19 -4.16
N TYR A 90 4.46 -0.26 -4.09
CA TYR A 90 4.88 0.55 -5.23
C TYR A 90 6.36 0.36 -5.52
N TRP A 91 6.68 0.03 -6.77
CA TRP A 91 8.04 0.12 -7.31
C TRP A 91 8.07 1.28 -8.30
N LEU A 92 8.53 2.46 -7.87
CA LEU A 92 8.83 3.55 -8.79
C LEU A 92 10.34 3.54 -9.04
N SER A 93 10.77 3.22 -10.26
CA SER A 93 12.11 3.63 -10.70
C SER A 93 12.24 5.13 -10.43
N GLY A 94 13.25 5.55 -9.67
CA GLY A 94 13.39 6.95 -9.22
C GLY A 94 12.68 7.32 -7.92
N PHE A 95 12.08 6.36 -7.17
CA PHE A 95 11.57 6.62 -5.82
C PHE A 95 12.70 7.14 -4.92
N ASN A 96 12.59 8.37 -4.42
CA ASN A 96 13.54 8.91 -3.46
C ASN A 96 13.19 8.40 -2.06
N THR A 97 13.74 7.23 -1.69
CA THR A 97 13.49 6.64 -0.36
C THR A 97 14.04 7.53 0.75
N LEU A 98 15.14 8.26 0.50
CA LEU A 98 15.76 9.12 1.51
C LEU A 98 14.81 10.24 1.93
N GLU A 99 14.20 10.93 0.97
CA GLU A 99 13.25 12.02 1.26
C GLU A 99 12.02 11.50 2.01
N ALA A 100 11.47 10.35 1.62
CA ALA A 100 10.36 9.72 2.33
C ALA A 100 10.74 9.29 3.76
N ILE A 101 11.95 8.77 3.97
CA ILE A 101 12.49 8.41 5.30
C ILE A 101 12.66 9.65 6.17
N THR A 102 13.23 10.74 5.61
CA THR A 102 13.42 12.00 6.33
C THR A 102 12.09 12.55 6.81
N LEU A 103 11.11 12.69 5.90
CA LEU A 103 9.79 13.21 6.24
C LEU A 103 9.06 12.32 7.27
N ALA A 104 9.10 11.00 7.07
CA ALA A 104 8.53 10.06 8.03
C ALA A 104 9.19 10.15 9.42
N THR A 105 10.50 10.42 9.47
CA THR A 105 11.25 10.60 10.72
C THR A 105 10.85 11.89 11.44
N GLU A 106 10.66 12.98 10.69
CA GLU A 106 10.15 14.25 11.22
C GLU A 106 8.75 14.07 11.83
N TYR A 107 7.83 13.46 11.09
CA TYR A 107 6.48 13.17 11.60
C TYR A 107 6.49 12.23 12.80
N ARG A 108 7.33 11.18 12.77
CA ARG A 108 7.52 10.30 13.93
C ARG A 108 7.93 11.08 15.19
N GLY A 109 8.85 12.04 15.04
CA GLY A 109 9.36 12.88 16.14
C GLY A 109 8.28 13.74 16.81
N SER A 110 7.14 13.95 16.15
CA SER A 110 6.00 14.69 16.70
C SER A 110 5.10 13.85 17.62
N PHE A 111 5.33 12.53 17.71
CA PHE A 111 4.54 11.62 18.54
C PHE A 111 5.31 11.12 19.76
N ILE A 112 4.59 10.85 20.85
CA ILE A 112 5.15 10.26 22.07
C ILE A 112 5.79 8.91 21.74
N ILE A 113 7.01 8.69 22.19
CA ILE A 113 7.75 7.42 22.01
C ILE A 113 6.90 6.25 22.52
N GLY A 114 6.76 5.22 21.68
CA GLY A 114 5.95 4.03 21.99
C GLY A 114 4.45 4.18 21.77
N SER A 115 3.95 5.37 21.42
CA SER A 115 2.56 5.53 20.99
C SER A 115 2.28 4.78 19.69
N ILE A 116 1.01 4.49 19.42
CA ILE A 116 0.59 3.79 18.18
C ILE A 116 1.08 4.51 16.91
N ASN A 117 1.06 5.85 16.91
CA ASN A 117 1.51 6.66 15.77
C ASN A 117 3.04 6.63 15.65
N TYR A 118 3.77 6.68 16.77
CA TYR A 118 5.22 6.54 16.77
C TYR A 118 5.65 5.17 16.20
N ILE A 119 5.00 4.08 16.64
CA ILE A 119 5.26 2.72 16.15
C ILE A 119 4.92 2.60 14.67
N ARG A 120 3.78 3.17 14.23
CA ARG A 120 3.39 3.19 12.82
C ARG A 120 4.47 3.82 11.94
N PHE A 121 4.93 5.01 12.29
CA PHE A 121 5.97 5.68 11.50
C PHE A 121 7.31 4.95 11.59
N THR A 122 7.61 4.28 12.71
CA THR A 122 8.77 3.39 12.82
C THR A 122 8.69 2.26 11.79
N HIS A 123 7.57 1.54 11.71
CA HIS A 123 7.38 0.48 10.71
C HIS A 123 7.43 1.01 9.27
N LEU A 124 6.90 2.20 9.02
CA LEU A 124 6.97 2.85 7.70
C LEU A 124 8.42 3.17 7.31
N ILE A 125 9.21 3.74 8.23
CA ILE A 125 10.64 4.03 8.04
C ILE A 125 11.42 2.73 7.77
N ASP A 126 11.18 1.69 8.58
CA ASP A 126 11.83 0.38 8.42
C ASP A 126 11.50 -0.24 7.05
N SER A 127 10.26 -0.10 6.60
CA SER A 127 9.83 -0.55 5.27
C SER A 127 10.55 0.20 4.15
N PHE A 128 10.73 1.53 4.27
CA PHE A 128 11.52 2.29 3.29
C PHE A 128 13.01 1.94 3.32
N ASN A 129 13.57 1.70 4.50
CA ASN A 129 14.97 1.26 4.65
C ASN A 129 15.19 -0.11 4.00
N SER A 130 14.25 -1.05 4.15
CA SER A 130 14.30 -2.35 3.49
C SER A 130 14.23 -2.24 1.96
N ILE A 131 13.41 -1.33 1.42
CA ILE A 131 13.42 -1.08 -0.04
C ILE A 131 14.75 -0.48 -0.49
N ALA A 132 15.28 0.47 0.27
CA ALA A 132 16.56 1.10 -0.05
C ALA A 132 17.73 0.10 0.00
N SER A 133 17.70 -0.87 0.93
CA SER A 133 18.71 -1.93 1.00
C SER A 133 18.57 -2.94 -0.14
N ILE A 134 17.35 -3.30 -0.55
CA ILE A 134 17.11 -4.14 -1.73
C ILE A 134 17.67 -3.48 -2.99
N ARG A 135 17.46 -2.17 -3.18
CA ARG A 135 18.05 -1.43 -4.31
C ARG A 135 19.57 -1.48 -4.35
N LYS A 136 20.23 -1.53 -3.20
CA LYS A 136 21.69 -1.73 -3.14
C LYS A 136 22.11 -3.11 -3.64
N VAL A 137 21.28 -4.13 -3.43
CA VAL A 137 21.51 -5.50 -3.94
C VAL A 137 21.25 -5.59 -5.46
N GLU A 138 20.32 -4.80 -5.99
CA GLU A 138 20.03 -4.76 -7.43
C GLU A 138 21.16 -4.18 -8.29
N GLY A 139 22.04 -3.35 -7.69
CA GLY A 139 23.22 -2.79 -8.34
C GLY A 139 24.19 -3.82 -8.92
N ASP A 140 24.16 -5.06 -8.41
CA ASP A 140 25.04 -6.15 -8.88
C ASP A 140 24.30 -7.25 -9.66
N SER A 141 22.96 -7.25 -9.74
CA SER A 141 22.26 -8.46 -10.25
C SER A 141 20.88 -8.31 -10.90
N VAL A 142 20.27 -7.13 -11.01
CA VAL A 142 19.02 -7.01 -11.79
C VAL A 142 19.33 -6.80 -13.27
N LYS A 143 19.79 -7.87 -13.91
CA LYS A 143 19.76 -8.00 -15.38
C LYS A 143 18.33 -8.33 -15.81
N GLY A 144 17.56 -7.29 -16.11
CA GLY A 144 16.22 -7.42 -16.69
C GLY A 144 15.57 -6.07 -16.92
N THR A 145 15.65 -5.58 -18.16
CA THR A 145 15.11 -4.28 -18.61
C THR A 145 13.58 -4.23 -18.74
N ASN A 146 12.86 -5.23 -18.26
CA ASN A 146 11.39 -5.29 -18.32
C ASN A 146 10.80 -5.57 -16.93
N ILE A 147 10.66 -4.51 -16.14
CA ILE A 147 10.02 -4.53 -14.82
C ILE A 147 8.50 -4.40 -15.04
N GLY A 148 7.89 -5.47 -15.55
CA GLY A 148 6.46 -5.46 -15.87
C GLY A 148 5.56 -5.64 -14.65
N GLN A 149 5.96 -6.44 -13.65
CA GLN A 149 5.09 -6.81 -12.51
C GLN A 149 5.95 -7.16 -11.27
N PRO A 150 6.34 -6.17 -10.46
CA PRO A 150 7.05 -6.46 -9.22
C PRO A 150 6.21 -7.33 -8.28
N VAL A 151 6.87 -8.28 -7.62
CA VAL A 151 6.27 -9.16 -6.61
C VAL A 151 6.89 -8.85 -5.26
N PHE A 152 6.10 -8.31 -4.35
CA PHE A 152 6.49 -8.00 -2.98
C PHE A 152 6.12 -9.17 -2.07
N VAL A 153 7.09 -9.66 -1.31
CA VAL A 153 6.87 -10.72 -0.31
C VAL A 153 7.01 -10.12 1.08
N TYR A 154 6.00 -10.38 1.89
CA TYR A 154 5.88 -9.90 3.25
C TYR A 154 5.89 -11.07 4.24
N ASP A 155 6.43 -10.82 5.42
CA ASP A 155 6.18 -11.65 6.57
C ASP A 155 4.74 -11.42 7.04
N PHE A 156 3.95 -12.49 7.17
CA PHE A 156 2.54 -12.38 7.50
C PHE A 156 2.29 -11.82 8.90
N LEU A 157 3.15 -12.13 9.86
CA LEU A 157 2.95 -11.77 11.27
C LEU A 157 3.30 -10.31 11.55
N THR A 158 4.40 -9.84 10.95
CA THR A 158 4.95 -8.51 11.18
C THR A 158 4.51 -7.51 10.13
N GLY A 159 4.09 -7.98 8.94
CA GLY A 159 3.80 -7.11 7.80
C GLY A 159 5.06 -6.47 7.19
N SER A 160 6.25 -6.91 7.60
CA SER A 160 7.53 -6.42 7.09
C SER A 160 7.83 -6.99 5.71
N ILE A 161 8.41 -6.18 4.83
CA ILE A 161 8.91 -6.65 3.53
C ILE A 161 10.10 -7.59 3.76
N MET A 162 10.01 -8.80 3.21
CA MET A 162 11.08 -9.80 3.23
C MET A 162 11.90 -9.77 1.94
N SER A 163 11.23 -9.67 0.79
CA SER A 163 11.89 -9.63 -0.52
C SER A 163 11.01 -8.94 -1.57
N ILE A 164 11.64 -8.44 -2.63
CA ILE A 164 10.98 -7.88 -3.80
C ILE A 164 11.61 -8.54 -5.03
N TYR A 165 10.78 -9.03 -5.94
CA TYR A 165 11.21 -9.62 -7.20
C TYR A 165 10.76 -8.73 -8.36
N SER A 166 11.61 -8.58 -9.37
CA SER A 166 11.35 -7.71 -10.54
C SER A 166 10.24 -8.22 -11.47
N SER A 167 9.88 -9.51 -11.38
CA SER A 167 8.78 -10.12 -12.14
C SER A 167 8.18 -11.33 -11.41
N VAL A 168 6.95 -11.70 -11.78
CA VAL A 168 6.30 -12.95 -11.35
C VAL A 168 7.16 -14.16 -11.67
N ASN A 169 7.73 -14.24 -12.88
CA ASN A 169 8.58 -15.37 -13.29
C ASN A 169 9.81 -15.52 -12.39
N TYR A 170 10.45 -14.39 -12.04
CA TYR A 170 11.59 -14.43 -11.14
C TYR A 170 11.19 -14.85 -9.71
N ALA A 171 10.05 -14.36 -9.23
CA ALA A 171 9.50 -14.78 -7.95
C ALA A 171 9.19 -16.29 -7.91
N ILE A 172 8.59 -16.85 -8.96
CA ILE A 172 8.34 -18.31 -9.12
C ILE A 172 9.64 -19.09 -8.98
N SER A 173 10.67 -18.70 -9.74
CA SER A 173 11.97 -19.37 -9.72
C SER A 173 12.67 -19.28 -8.36
N ALA A 174 12.66 -18.11 -7.74
CA ALA A 174 13.36 -17.86 -6.48
C ALA A 174 12.66 -18.50 -5.28
N LEU A 175 11.33 -18.38 -5.20
CA LEU A 175 10.53 -18.92 -4.10
C LEU A 175 10.19 -20.41 -4.28
N LYS A 176 10.40 -20.97 -5.49
CA LYS A 176 10.01 -22.33 -5.86
C LYS A 176 8.52 -22.61 -5.66
N VAL A 177 7.67 -21.62 -5.99
CA VAL A 177 6.20 -21.68 -5.87
C VAL A 177 5.56 -21.66 -7.25
N SER A 178 4.36 -22.22 -7.40
CA SER A 178 3.64 -22.18 -8.68
C SER A 178 3.10 -20.78 -9.00
N GLN A 179 2.84 -20.52 -10.28
CA GLN A 179 2.16 -19.30 -10.72
C GLN A 179 0.81 -19.12 -10.01
N ASP A 180 0.01 -20.19 -9.91
CA ASP A 180 -1.27 -20.18 -9.20
C ASP A 180 -1.09 -19.81 -7.72
N THR A 181 -0.02 -20.27 -7.07
CA THR A 181 0.28 -19.91 -5.66
C THR A 181 0.51 -18.41 -5.51
N ILE A 182 1.20 -17.77 -6.47
CA ILE A 182 1.43 -16.32 -6.46
C ILE A 182 0.12 -15.56 -6.67
N TYR A 183 -0.70 -15.94 -7.65
CA TYR A 183 -1.94 -15.23 -7.95
C TYR A 183 -3.05 -15.45 -6.89
N LEU A 184 -3.13 -16.65 -6.31
CA LEU A 184 -4.02 -16.93 -5.17
C LEU A 184 -3.64 -16.09 -3.94
N SER A 185 -2.34 -15.93 -3.69
CA SER A 185 -1.82 -15.13 -2.57
C SER A 185 -1.94 -13.61 -2.79
N ALA A 186 -2.01 -13.16 -4.05
CA ALA A 186 -2.16 -11.76 -4.42
C ALA A 186 -3.59 -11.23 -4.27
N GLY A 187 -4.60 -12.11 -4.31
CA GLY A 187 -6.01 -11.77 -4.15
C GLY A 187 -6.61 -12.07 -2.78
N SER A 188 -5.96 -12.95 -2.00
CA SER A 188 -6.47 -13.47 -0.74
C SER A 188 -5.30 -13.66 0.24
N GLN A 189 -5.50 -13.38 1.52
CA GLN A 189 -4.56 -13.73 2.58
C GLN A 189 -4.37 -15.26 2.62
N PHE A 190 -3.44 -15.80 1.83
CA PHE A 190 -3.15 -17.24 1.85
C PHE A 190 -1.76 -17.51 2.44
N VAL A 191 -1.75 -18.50 3.33
CA VAL A 191 -0.59 -19.02 4.05
C VAL A 191 0.01 -20.14 3.21
N HIS A 192 1.20 -19.94 2.64
CA HIS A 192 1.95 -21.08 2.10
C HIS A 192 2.62 -21.82 3.26
N THR A 193 2.30 -23.09 3.44
CA THR A 193 2.87 -23.96 4.48
C THR A 193 4.18 -24.58 4.02
N GLN A 194 5.26 -23.82 4.14
CA GLN A 194 6.57 -24.24 4.68
C GLN A 194 6.95 -23.18 5.73
N PRO A 195 7.90 -23.36 6.68
CA PRO A 195 7.78 -22.88 8.06
C PRO A 195 7.68 -21.35 8.28
N ASN A 196 7.75 -20.54 7.22
CA ASN A 196 7.54 -19.10 7.23
C ASN A 196 6.26 -18.74 6.46
N ARG A 197 5.28 -18.18 7.19
CA ARG A 197 4.00 -17.70 6.66
C ARG A 197 4.24 -16.45 5.81
N LEU A 198 4.32 -16.60 4.49
CA LEU A 198 4.53 -15.49 3.55
C LEU A 198 3.21 -14.92 3.05
N GLN A 199 3.17 -13.60 2.81
CA GLN A 199 2.11 -12.96 2.04
C GLN A 199 2.70 -12.27 0.80
N ILE A 200 2.09 -12.51 -0.36
CA ILE A 200 2.60 -12.04 -1.65
C ILE A 200 1.67 -10.97 -2.22
N ILE A 201 2.21 -9.82 -2.59
CA ILE A 201 1.47 -8.75 -3.29
C ILE A 201 2.12 -8.54 -4.65
N ILE A 202 1.33 -8.67 -5.71
CA ILE A 202 1.76 -8.32 -7.07
C ILE A 202 1.32 -6.89 -7.33
N SER A 203 2.27 -5.98 -7.60
CA SER A 203 1.92 -4.65 -8.08
C SER A 203 1.72 -4.71 -9.59
N SER A 204 0.57 -4.26 -10.09
CA SER A 204 0.38 -4.06 -11.52
C SER A 204 1.32 -2.93 -12.01
N PRO A 205 1.86 -3.03 -13.23
CA PRO A 205 2.62 -1.92 -13.81
C PRO A 205 1.70 -0.72 -13.89
N THR A 206 2.13 0.39 -13.32
CA THR A 206 1.57 1.70 -13.65
C THR A 206 2.11 2.01 -15.04
N GLN A 207 1.33 1.75 -16.08
CA GLN A 207 1.54 2.43 -17.36
C GLN A 207 1.25 3.91 -17.09
N LEU A 208 2.30 4.73 -17.18
CA LEU A 208 2.20 6.19 -17.24
C LEU A 208 1.61 6.59 -18.60
#